data_AF-A0A497PLJ6-F1
#
_entry.id   AF-A0A497PLJ6-F1
#
_cell.length_a   1.000
_cell.length_b   1.000
_cell.length_c   1.000
_cell.angle_alpha   90.00
_cell.angle_beta   90.00
_cell.angle_gamma   90.00
#
_symmetry.space_group_name_H-M   'P 1'
#
loop_
_entity.id
_entity.type
_entity.pdbx_description
1 polymer ?
#
loop_
_entity_poly.entity_id
_entity_poly.type
_entity_poly.pdbx_seq_one_letter_code
_entity_poly.pdbx_strand_id
1 'polypeptide(L)'
;LFDPPDSETSPDQYLFVINNDDSTYGDHQVELVVYQDIGTSDLTEDSHIGIDWSNIANPDATVSLPNTEVKLSDSAIDDIWDENLSTHTTNNTAGKKLSGLPESGVLFGYNYVIDSATSTTVVCSTFTTYADDFFVGYYLVITSGDAENEVKEVIDFDGSTGTFTVYPAFATTPNANDTFELWKGKPTIVLPGRN
;
A
#
# COMPACT_ATOMS: atom_id res chain seq x y z
N LEU A 1 -16.53 14.14 -58.91
CA LEU A 1 -15.96 13.23 -57.92
C LEU A 1 -16.05 11.84 -58.53
N PHE A 2 -14.92 11.16 -58.73
CA PHE A 2 -14.90 9.83 -59.35
C PHE A 2 -15.24 8.79 -58.29
N ASP A 3 -16.14 7.85 -58.62
CA ASP A 3 -16.59 6.76 -57.75
C ASP A 3 -16.18 5.45 -58.44
N PRO A 4 -15.16 4.74 -57.93
CA PRO A 4 -14.65 3.54 -58.60
C PRO A 4 -15.68 2.40 -58.54
N PRO A 5 -15.72 1.50 -59.54
CA PRO A 5 -16.66 0.39 -59.56
C PRO A 5 -16.35 -0.64 -58.46
N ASP A 6 -17.39 -1.18 -57.82
CA ASP A 6 -17.34 -2.14 -56.70
C ASP A 6 -16.56 -3.46 -56.98
N SER A 7 -16.09 -3.68 -58.21
CA SER A 7 -15.41 -4.91 -58.64
C SER A 7 -13.89 -4.90 -58.48
N GLU A 8 -13.28 -3.82 -58.01
CA GLU A 8 -11.81 -3.71 -57.91
C GLU A 8 -11.31 -4.05 -56.50
N THR A 9 -10.95 -5.33 -56.28
CA THR A 9 -10.35 -5.82 -55.01
C THR A 9 -8.85 -6.11 -55.14
N SER A 10 -8.23 -5.74 -56.26
CA SER A 10 -6.80 -5.96 -56.53
C SER A 10 -6.08 -4.62 -56.67
N PRO A 11 -4.82 -4.48 -56.24
CA PRO A 11 -4.05 -3.24 -56.34
C PRO A 11 -3.68 -2.97 -57.80
N ASP A 12 -4.58 -2.33 -58.55
CA ASP A 12 -4.31 -1.90 -59.92
C ASP A 12 -3.75 -0.48 -59.96
N GLN A 13 -2.77 -0.28 -60.85
CA GLN A 13 -2.14 1.01 -61.10
C GLN A 13 -3.05 1.89 -61.96
N TYR A 14 -3.56 2.99 -61.40
CA TYR A 14 -4.31 3.98 -62.18
C TYR A 14 -3.35 4.99 -62.84
N LEU A 15 -3.42 5.09 -64.17
CA LEU A 15 -2.72 6.14 -64.92
C LEU A 15 -3.63 7.37 -65.04
N PHE A 16 -3.36 8.38 -64.22
CA PHE A 16 -4.05 9.67 -64.35
C PHE A 16 -3.38 10.48 -65.46
N VAL A 17 -4.06 10.63 -66.60
CA VAL A 17 -3.66 11.56 -67.65
C VAL A 17 -4.35 12.90 -67.38
N ILE A 18 -3.61 13.87 -66.88
CA ILE A 18 -4.10 15.24 -66.75
C ILE A 18 -3.97 15.89 -68.13
N ASN A 19 -5.10 16.12 -68.80
CA ASN A 19 -5.11 16.85 -70.06
C ASN A 19 -5.03 18.34 -69.73
N ASN A 20 -3.88 18.97 -70.01
CA ASN A 20 -3.71 20.41 -69.85
C ASN A 20 -4.11 21.10 -71.15
N ASP A 21 -5.28 21.74 -71.19
CA ASP A 21 -5.80 22.38 -72.40
C ASP A 21 -5.04 23.68 -72.79
N ASP A 22 -4.03 24.11 -72.04
CA ASP A 22 -3.16 25.24 -72.42
C ASP A 22 -2.02 24.78 -73.34
N SER A 23 -2.33 24.78 -74.64
CA SER A 23 -1.51 24.34 -75.78
C SER A 23 -0.17 25.07 -76.02
N THR A 24 0.30 25.92 -75.10
CA THR A 24 1.50 26.74 -75.34
C THR A 24 2.81 25.93 -75.25
N TYR A 25 2.78 24.78 -74.56
CA TYR A 25 3.89 23.81 -74.54
C TYR A 25 3.29 22.42 -74.71
N GLY A 26 3.44 21.82 -75.89
CA GLY A 26 2.87 20.53 -76.30
C GLY A 26 3.45 19.30 -75.60
N ASP A 27 3.85 19.45 -74.34
CA ASP A 27 4.44 18.39 -73.53
C ASP A 27 3.36 17.91 -72.55
N HIS A 28 2.87 16.70 -72.75
CA HIS A 28 2.07 16.02 -71.73
C HIS A 28 3.01 15.69 -70.56
N GLN A 29 2.82 16.34 -69.41
CA GLN A 29 3.55 15.96 -68.20
C GLN A 29 2.90 14.70 -67.62
N VAL A 30 3.63 13.59 -67.72
CA VAL A 30 3.25 12.34 -67.05
C VAL A 30 3.88 12.37 -65.66
N GLU A 31 3.09 12.67 -64.65
CA GLU A 31 3.52 12.53 -63.25
C GLU A 31 3.25 11.09 -62.80
N LEU A 32 4.32 10.32 -62.61
CA LEU A 32 4.22 8.98 -62.08
C LEU A 32 3.93 9.07 -60.58
N VAL A 33 2.65 9.04 -60.21
CA VAL A 33 2.23 8.90 -58.82
C VAL A 33 2.39 7.44 -58.42
N VAL A 34 3.53 7.11 -57.80
CA VAL A 34 3.72 5.81 -57.17
C VAL A 34 3.05 5.87 -55.81
N TYR A 35 1.91 5.18 -55.66
CA TYR A 35 1.40 4.87 -54.33
C TYR A 35 2.38 3.89 -53.69
N GLN A 36 3.16 4.37 -52.72
CA GLN A 36 3.87 3.45 -51.83
C GLN A 36 2.79 2.75 -51.01
N ASP A 37 2.63 1.45 -51.26
CA ASP A 37 1.95 0.57 -50.31
C ASP A 37 2.60 0.83 -48.95
N ILE A 38 1.84 1.41 -48.01
CA ILE A 38 2.29 1.59 -46.62
C ILE A 38 2.38 0.24 -45.88
N GLY A 39 2.32 -0.86 -46.64
CA GLY A 39 1.91 -2.17 -46.21
C GLY A 39 0.43 -2.13 -45.86
N THR A 40 -0.12 -3.31 -45.55
CA THR A 40 -0.93 -3.34 -44.35
C THR A 40 -0.03 -2.74 -43.26
N SER A 41 -0.29 -1.50 -42.81
CA SER A 41 -0.04 -1.21 -41.40
C SER A 41 -0.60 -2.43 -40.69
N ASP A 42 0.24 -3.22 -40.00
CA ASP A 42 -0.14 -4.52 -39.48
C ASP A 42 -1.42 -4.37 -38.66
N LEU A 43 -2.54 -4.59 -39.33
CA LEU A 43 -3.91 -4.58 -38.87
C LEU A 43 -4.48 -5.89 -39.38
N THR A 44 -3.73 -6.98 -39.18
CA THR A 44 -4.32 -8.31 -39.26
C THR A 44 -5.34 -8.42 -38.12
N GLU A 45 -6.34 -9.29 -38.24
CA GLU A 45 -7.34 -9.50 -37.17
C GLU A 45 -6.69 -9.87 -35.81
N ASP A 46 -5.43 -10.34 -35.83
CA ASP A 46 -4.60 -10.64 -34.65
C ASP A 46 -3.52 -9.58 -34.37
N SER A 47 -3.31 -8.61 -35.27
CA SER A 47 -2.45 -7.46 -35.04
C SER A 47 -3.23 -6.44 -34.25
N HIS A 48 -3.19 -6.58 -32.93
CA HIS A 48 -3.60 -5.47 -32.07
C HIS A 48 -2.85 -4.22 -32.52
N ILE A 49 -3.55 -3.09 -32.69
CA ILE A 49 -2.94 -1.76 -32.67
C ILE A 49 -2.33 -1.62 -31.28
N GLY A 50 -1.13 -2.17 -31.12
CA GLY A 50 -0.38 -2.09 -29.90
C GLY A 50 -0.01 -0.64 -29.71
N ILE A 51 -0.47 -0.06 -28.62
CA ILE A 51 0.16 1.15 -28.14
C ILE A 51 1.63 0.81 -27.94
N ASP A 52 2.51 1.44 -28.71
CA ASP A 52 3.94 1.36 -28.46
C ASP A 52 4.25 2.14 -27.18
N TRP A 53 4.14 1.45 -26.05
CA TRP A 53 4.38 2.01 -24.73
C TRP A 53 5.81 2.55 -24.58
N SER A 54 6.77 2.14 -25.43
CA SER A 54 8.12 2.69 -25.42
C SER A 54 8.19 4.14 -25.92
N ASN A 55 7.22 4.57 -26.74
CA ASN A 55 7.09 5.93 -27.24
C ASN A 55 6.18 6.82 -26.38
N ILE A 56 5.47 6.25 -25.40
CA ILE A 56 4.71 7.03 -24.42
C ILE A 56 5.68 7.43 -23.31
N ALA A 57 6.34 8.57 -23.51
CA ALA A 57 7.11 9.22 -22.47
C ALA A 57 6.18 9.57 -21.30
N ASN A 58 6.28 8.81 -20.20
CA ASN A 58 5.71 9.06 -18.87
C ASN A 58 4.39 9.88 -18.91
N PRO A 59 3.27 9.25 -19.32
CA PRO A 59 2.06 10.00 -19.64
C PRO A 59 1.57 10.74 -18.39
N ASP A 60 1.48 12.07 -18.49
CA ASP A 60 0.92 12.96 -17.46
C ASP A 60 -0.61 13.04 -17.53
N ALA A 61 -1.20 12.48 -18.60
CA ALA A 61 -2.64 12.36 -18.82
C ALA A 61 -3.17 10.98 -18.38
N THR A 62 -4.31 10.98 -17.68
CA THR A 62 -5.01 9.76 -17.25
C THR A 62 -5.43 8.91 -18.46
N VAL A 63 -5.04 7.64 -18.47
CA VAL A 63 -5.55 6.63 -19.42
C VAL A 63 -6.85 6.05 -18.87
N SER A 64 -7.96 6.29 -19.56
CA SER A 64 -9.28 5.77 -19.18
C SER A 64 -9.52 4.40 -19.83
N LEU A 65 -9.71 3.35 -19.02
CA LEU A 65 -9.98 1.98 -19.46
C LEU A 65 -11.35 1.49 -18.92
N PRO A 66 -12.48 2.00 -19.42
CA PRO A 66 -13.79 1.88 -18.77
C PRO A 66 -14.34 0.44 -18.70
N ASN A 67 -13.82 -0.48 -19.52
CA ASN A 67 -14.25 -1.88 -19.59
C ASN A 67 -13.10 -2.86 -19.36
N THR A 68 -12.02 -2.43 -18.71
CA THR A 68 -10.85 -3.27 -18.41
C THR A 68 -10.75 -3.51 -16.90
N GLU A 69 -10.61 -4.76 -16.51
CA GLU A 69 -10.28 -5.11 -15.13
C GLU A 69 -8.76 -4.97 -14.93
N VAL A 70 -8.35 -3.90 -14.23
CA VAL A 70 -6.95 -3.72 -13.82
C VAL A 70 -6.73 -4.50 -12.53
N LYS A 71 -5.99 -5.62 -12.61
CA LYS A 71 -5.58 -6.41 -11.44
C LYS A 71 -4.12 -6.14 -11.11
N LEU A 72 -3.84 -6.11 -9.82
CA LEU A 72 -2.48 -6.24 -9.30
C LEU A 72 -2.16 -7.75 -9.20
N SER A 73 -0.91 -8.15 -9.46
CA SER A 73 -0.48 -9.52 -9.22
C SER A 73 -0.45 -9.82 -7.73
N ASP A 74 -0.51 -11.10 -7.34
CA ASP A 74 -0.36 -11.50 -5.93
C ASP A 74 0.94 -10.96 -5.32
N SER A 75 2.04 -10.97 -6.09
CA SER A 75 3.32 -10.39 -5.65
C SER A 75 3.26 -8.87 -5.45
N ALA A 76 2.54 -8.14 -6.30
CA ALA A 76 2.39 -6.70 -6.14
C ALA A 76 1.47 -6.36 -4.97
N ILE A 77 0.50 -7.22 -4.67
CA ILE A 77 -0.33 -7.10 -3.46
C ILE A 77 0.53 -7.38 -2.21
N ASP A 78 1.36 -8.42 -2.24
CA ASP A 78 2.30 -8.75 -1.15
C ASP A 78 3.24 -7.58 -0.86
N ASP A 79 3.89 -7.05 -1.90
CA ASP A 79 4.77 -5.89 -1.80
C ASP A 79 4.03 -4.68 -1.17
N ILE A 80 2.77 -4.41 -1.54
CA ILE A 80 1.99 -3.29 -0.99
C ILE A 80 1.65 -3.46 0.49
N TRP A 81 1.37 -4.70 0.93
CA TRP A 81 0.84 -4.98 2.27
C TRP A 81 1.94 -5.27 3.30
N ASP A 82 3.08 -5.80 2.86
CA ASP A 82 4.24 -6.09 3.71
C ASP A 82 5.22 -4.90 3.79
N GLU A 83 4.88 -3.74 3.19
CA GLU A 83 5.66 -2.52 3.35
C GLU A 83 5.78 -2.12 4.83
N ASN A 84 6.99 -1.73 5.22
CA ASN A 84 7.27 -1.33 6.59
C ASN A 84 6.53 -0.02 6.93
N LEU A 85 5.69 -0.02 7.98
CA LEU A 85 4.94 1.15 8.44
C LEU A 85 5.80 2.41 8.62
N SER A 86 7.08 2.25 8.97
CA SER A 86 8.03 3.37 9.15
C SER A 86 8.32 4.16 7.87
N THR A 87 8.00 3.65 6.67
CA THR A 87 8.14 4.36 5.39
C THR A 87 6.92 5.23 5.06
N HIS A 88 5.79 5.03 5.75
CA HIS A 88 4.55 5.78 5.51
C HIS A 88 4.52 7.10 6.30
N THR A 89 5.53 7.95 6.12
CA THR A 89 5.67 9.18 6.90
C THR A 89 4.95 10.40 6.32
N THR A 90 4.41 10.30 5.11
CA THR A 90 3.79 11.41 4.39
C THR A 90 2.51 11.89 5.08
N ASN A 91 2.44 13.18 5.41
CA ASN A 91 1.27 13.78 6.05
C ASN A 91 -0.03 13.46 5.29
N ASN A 92 -1.10 13.23 6.04
CA ASN A 92 -2.43 12.86 5.55
C ASN A 92 -2.57 11.49 4.86
N THR A 93 -1.53 10.65 4.84
CA THR A 93 -1.66 9.24 4.44
C THR A 93 -2.20 8.37 5.57
N ALA A 94 -2.82 7.23 5.24
CA ALA A 94 -3.30 6.26 6.21
C ALA A 94 -2.17 5.73 7.10
N GLY A 95 -1.02 5.38 6.52
CA GLY A 95 0.13 4.91 7.28
C GLY A 95 0.70 5.99 8.21
N LYS A 96 0.69 7.28 7.81
CA LYS A 96 1.08 8.37 8.73
C LYS A 96 0.11 8.50 9.90
N LYS A 97 -1.20 8.35 9.66
CA LYS A 97 -2.20 8.34 10.73
C LYS A 97 -2.05 7.14 11.67
N LEU A 98 -1.73 5.96 11.13
CA LEU A 98 -1.45 4.76 11.92
C LEU A 98 -0.17 4.91 12.75
N SER A 99 0.91 5.44 12.15
CA SER A 99 2.17 5.73 12.84
C SER A 99 2.05 6.84 13.89
N GLY A 100 1.07 7.72 13.72
CA GLY A 100 0.79 8.86 14.58
C GLY A 100 -0.44 8.67 15.45
N LEU A 101 -0.98 7.45 15.55
CA LEU A 101 -1.99 7.16 16.55
C LEU A 101 -1.39 7.57 17.89
N PRO A 102 -2.11 8.41 18.68
CA PRO A 102 -1.61 8.83 19.97
C PRO A 102 -1.24 7.57 20.73
N GLU A 103 -0.05 7.56 21.30
CA GLU A 103 0.51 6.43 22.04
C GLU A 103 -0.29 6.11 23.31
N SER A 104 -1.54 6.56 23.44
CA SER A 104 -2.45 6.27 24.54
C SER A 104 -3.42 5.18 24.12
N GLY A 105 -3.32 4.02 24.76
CA GLY A 105 -4.26 2.93 24.56
C GLY A 105 -3.95 2.08 23.32
N VAL A 106 -2.68 1.96 22.94
CA VAL A 106 -2.24 0.97 21.96
C VAL A 106 -1.73 -0.25 22.71
N LEU A 107 -2.36 -1.41 22.50
CA LEU A 107 -1.90 -2.68 23.06
C LEU A 107 -0.54 -3.03 22.45
N PHE A 108 0.49 -3.16 23.28
CA PHE A 108 1.81 -3.63 22.86
C PHE A 108 1.85 -5.16 22.79
N GLY A 109 1.21 -5.82 23.75
CA GLY A 109 1.04 -7.27 23.77
C GLY A 109 0.15 -7.72 24.92
N TYR A 110 -0.27 -8.98 24.86
CA TYR A 110 -1.29 -9.54 25.75
C TYR A 110 -0.94 -10.96 26.21
N ASN A 111 -1.62 -11.41 27.26
CA ASN A 111 -1.46 -12.74 27.86
C ASN A 111 -0.02 -13.06 28.30
N TYR A 112 0.73 -12.06 28.78
CA TYR A 112 2.03 -12.30 29.41
C TYR A 112 1.83 -12.90 30.79
N VAL A 113 2.63 -13.91 31.15
CA VAL A 113 2.54 -14.58 32.44
C VAL A 113 3.54 -13.96 33.41
N ILE A 114 3.08 -13.68 34.63
CA ILE A 114 3.90 -13.16 35.72
C ILE A 114 4.73 -14.29 36.32
N ASP A 115 6.06 -14.11 36.37
CA ASP A 115 6.97 -15.04 37.03
C ASP A 115 6.95 -14.83 38.56
N SER A 116 6.95 -13.57 38.98
CA SER A 116 6.78 -13.16 40.37
C SER A 116 6.38 -11.69 40.47
N ALA A 117 5.81 -11.26 41.59
CA ALA A 117 5.44 -9.87 41.81
C ALA A 117 5.52 -9.45 43.29
N THR A 118 5.64 -8.14 43.50
CA THR A 118 5.43 -7.45 44.77
C THR A 118 4.34 -6.40 44.58
N SER A 119 4.01 -5.64 45.63
CA SER A 119 3.06 -4.53 45.50
C SER A 119 3.51 -3.42 44.54
N THR A 120 4.78 -3.38 44.16
CA THR A 120 5.35 -2.34 43.28
C THR A 120 6.12 -2.88 42.10
N THR A 121 6.28 -4.20 41.98
CA THR A 121 7.07 -4.80 40.89
C THR A 121 6.39 -6.01 40.30
N VAL A 122 6.56 -6.23 39.01
CA VAL A 122 6.17 -7.42 38.27
C VAL A 122 7.39 -7.91 37.50
N VAL A 123 7.74 -9.18 37.63
CA VAL A 123 8.84 -9.81 36.90
C VAL A 123 8.27 -10.69 35.81
N CYS A 124 8.74 -10.50 34.58
CA CYS A 124 8.42 -11.34 33.45
C CYS A 124 9.67 -11.52 32.58
N SER A 125 10.29 -12.69 32.67
CA SER A 125 11.54 -13.04 31.99
C SER A 125 11.46 -12.98 30.46
N THR A 126 10.24 -13.02 29.90
CA THR A 126 9.97 -12.80 28.46
C THR A 126 10.52 -11.46 27.95
N PHE A 127 10.69 -10.47 28.83
CA PHE A 127 11.13 -9.12 28.46
C PHE A 127 12.63 -8.87 28.65
N THR A 128 13.43 -9.89 28.97
CA THR A 128 14.88 -9.75 29.23
C THR A 128 15.75 -9.34 28.03
N THR A 129 15.15 -9.16 26.86
CA THR A 129 15.83 -8.74 25.63
C THR A 129 15.69 -7.25 25.33
N TYR A 130 14.84 -6.55 26.07
CA TYR A 130 14.65 -5.11 25.94
C TYR A 130 15.71 -4.35 26.73
N ALA A 131 16.02 -3.13 26.29
CA ALA A 131 16.91 -2.25 27.03
C ALA A 131 16.24 -1.73 28.31
N ASP A 132 17.06 -1.35 29.29
CA ASP A 132 16.60 -0.63 30.49
C ASP A 132 15.78 0.60 30.10
N ASP A 133 14.80 0.95 30.94
CA ASP A 133 13.87 2.07 30.78
C ASP A 133 12.95 2.02 29.54
N PHE A 134 13.04 1.00 28.68
CA PHE A 134 12.28 0.95 27.42
C PHE A 134 10.76 1.07 27.60
N PHE A 135 10.23 0.53 28.70
CA PHE A 135 8.80 0.51 29.00
C PHE A 135 8.33 1.61 29.95
N VAL A 136 9.18 2.60 30.28
CA VAL A 136 8.75 3.74 31.11
C VAL A 136 7.61 4.50 30.42
N GLY A 137 6.51 4.75 31.15
CA GLY A 137 5.29 5.38 30.64
C GLY A 137 4.29 4.41 30.00
N TYR A 138 4.61 3.11 29.91
CA TYR A 138 3.64 2.08 29.57
C TYR A 138 2.75 1.76 30.77
N TYR A 139 1.65 1.06 30.52
CA TYR A 139 0.70 0.64 31.53
C TYR A 139 0.58 -0.88 31.55
N LEU A 140 0.74 -1.46 32.74
CA LEU A 140 0.41 -2.85 33.03
C LEU A 140 -1.06 -2.95 33.39
N VAL A 141 -1.79 -3.84 32.72
CA VAL A 141 -3.17 -4.20 33.03
C VAL A 141 -3.19 -5.65 33.44
N ILE A 142 -3.53 -5.94 34.70
CA ILE A 142 -3.66 -7.32 35.17
C ILE A 142 -4.97 -7.90 34.61
N THR A 143 -4.88 -9.07 33.98
CA THR A 143 -5.98 -9.73 33.26
C THR A 143 -6.45 -11.04 33.88
N SER A 144 -5.88 -11.44 35.01
CA SER A 144 -6.37 -12.57 35.79
C SER A 144 -6.03 -12.45 37.28
N GLY A 145 -6.57 -13.37 38.08
CA GLY A 145 -6.28 -13.45 39.51
C GLY A 145 -7.02 -12.40 40.34
N ASP A 146 -6.62 -12.24 41.60
CA ASP A 146 -7.30 -11.35 42.55
C ASP A 146 -7.02 -9.86 42.29
N ALA A 147 -5.96 -9.57 41.51
CA ALA A 147 -5.59 -8.21 41.09
C ALA A 147 -6.16 -7.85 39.70
N GLU A 148 -7.04 -8.67 39.13
CA GLU A 148 -7.65 -8.44 37.80
C GLU A 148 -8.26 -7.03 37.70
N ASN A 149 -8.06 -6.40 36.53
CA ASN A 149 -8.46 -5.03 36.19
C ASN A 149 -7.66 -3.93 36.90
N GLU A 150 -6.64 -4.26 37.71
CA GLU A 150 -5.71 -3.24 38.17
C GLU A 150 -4.82 -2.74 37.03
N VAL A 151 -4.81 -1.42 36.84
CA VAL A 151 -3.97 -0.73 35.86
C VAL A 151 -2.93 0.10 36.58
N LYS A 152 -1.65 -0.09 36.26
CA LYS A 152 -0.54 0.67 36.86
C LYS A 152 0.44 1.15 35.81
N GLU A 153 0.98 2.35 36.01
CA GLU A 153 2.00 2.92 35.13
C GLU A 153 3.36 2.36 35.49
N VAL A 154 4.14 1.98 34.48
CA VAL A 154 5.52 1.56 34.61
C VAL A 154 6.38 2.81 34.72
N ILE A 155 7.08 2.95 35.84
CA ILE A 155 7.97 4.09 36.11
C ILE A 155 9.45 3.76 35.94
N ASP A 156 9.79 2.47 35.87
CA ASP A 156 11.15 1.96 35.68
C ASP A 156 11.08 0.52 35.15
N PHE A 157 12.08 0.12 34.36
CA PHE A 157 12.20 -1.21 33.77
C PHE A 157 13.66 -1.66 33.71
N ASP A 158 13.95 -2.80 34.32
CA ASP A 158 15.25 -3.47 34.23
C ASP A 158 15.21 -4.55 33.14
N GLY A 159 15.91 -4.28 32.04
CA GLY A 159 16.00 -5.15 30.88
C GLY A 159 16.80 -6.42 31.14
N SER A 160 17.67 -6.45 32.15
CA SER A 160 18.45 -7.65 32.48
C SER A 160 17.61 -8.71 33.20
N THR A 161 16.61 -8.29 33.97
CA THR A 161 15.75 -9.19 34.76
C THR A 161 14.31 -9.27 34.24
N GLY A 162 13.90 -8.36 33.35
CA GLY A 162 12.50 -8.25 32.93
C GLY A 162 11.60 -7.72 34.04
N THR A 163 12.13 -6.87 34.91
CA THR A 163 11.41 -6.32 36.06
C THR A 163 10.78 -5.00 35.71
N PHE A 164 9.45 -4.93 35.78
CA PHE A 164 8.68 -3.71 35.72
C PHE A 164 8.49 -3.15 37.13
N THR A 165 8.81 -1.88 37.33
CA THR A 165 8.49 -1.14 38.56
C THR A 165 7.33 -0.20 38.28
N VAL A 166 6.31 -0.20 39.13
CA VAL A 166 5.06 0.54 38.90
C VAL A 166 4.76 1.60 39.95
N TYR A 167 3.99 2.61 39.55
CA TYR A 167 3.37 3.58 40.45
C TYR A 167 1.94 3.93 39.99
N PRO A 168 0.96 4.06 40.91
CA PRO A 168 1.03 3.73 42.35
C PRO A 168 1.25 2.22 42.59
N ALA A 169 1.42 1.81 43.84
CA ALA A 169 1.46 0.38 44.18
C ALA A 169 0.12 -0.31 43.86
N PHE A 170 0.15 -1.60 43.54
CA PHE A 170 -1.04 -2.46 43.45
C PHE A 170 -1.81 -2.48 44.78
N ALA A 171 -3.14 -2.42 44.71
CA ALA A 171 -3.97 -2.55 45.91
C ALA A 171 -3.99 -4.01 46.39
N THR A 172 -4.10 -4.94 45.43
CA THR A 172 -3.89 -6.37 45.60
C THR A 172 -2.64 -6.78 44.83
N THR A 173 -1.65 -7.38 45.50
CA THR A 173 -0.43 -7.84 44.81
C THR A 173 -0.77 -8.99 43.85
N PRO A 174 -0.41 -8.90 42.55
CA PRO A 174 -0.56 -10.01 41.62
C PRO A 174 0.24 -11.24 42.07
N ASN A 175 -0.20 -12.44 41.71
CA ASN A 175 0.50 -13.67 42.01
C ASN A 175 1.33 -14.16 40.81
N ALA A 176 2.26 -15.08 41.08
CA ALA A 176 2.89 -15.83 40.01
C ALA A 176 1.82 -16.63 39.24
N ASN A 177 1.99 -16.71 37.92
CA ASN A 177 1.04 -17.27 36.94
C ASN A 177 -0.21 -16.43 36.63
N ASP A 178 -0.41 -15.29 37.29
CA ASP A 178 -1.40 -14.32 36.79
C ASP A 178 -0.95 -13.78 35.43
N THR A 179 -1.91 -13.34 34.61
CA THR A 179 -1.64 -12.77 33.31
C THR A 179 -1.78 -11.25 33.32
N PHE A 180 -1.06 -10.60 32.40
CA PHE A 180 -1.19 -9.18 32.16
C PHE A 180 -1.08 -8.83 30.68
N GLU A 181 -1.55 -7.63 30.38
CA GLU A 181 -1.35 -6.92 29.12
C GLU A 181 -0.46 -5.71 29.33
N LEU A 182 0.30 -5.37 28.28
CA LEU A 182 1.15 -4.20 28.28
C LEU A 182 0.62 -3.20 27.24
N TRP A 183 0.35 -1.99 27.68
CA TRP A 183 -0.24 -0.93 26.86
C TRP A 183 0.70 0.25 26.75
N LYS A 184 0.91 0.71 25.52
CA LYS A 184 1.54 2.02 25.31
C LYS A 184 0.49 3.08 25.67
N GLY A 185 0.81 3.87 26.69
CA GLY A 185 -0.04 4.89 27.29
C GLY A 185 -1.33 4.35 27.94
N LYS A 186 -2.05 5.23 28.64
CA LYS A 186 -3.14 4.80 29.52
C LYS A 186 -4.30 4.17 28.73
N PRO A 187 -4.66 2.90 28.98
CA PRO A 187 -5.80 2.30 28.33
C PRO A 187 -7.09 2.97 28.79
N THR A 188 -7.99 3.24 27.83
CA THR A 188 -9.38 3.56 28.16
C THR A 188 -10.08 2.23 28.40
N ILE A 189 -10.00 1.71 29.61
CA ILE A 189 -10.77 0.52 29.98
C ILE A 189 -12.24 0.92 30.03
N VAL A 190 -12.99 0.58 28.99
CA VAL A 190 -14.45 0.55 29.06
C VAL A 190 -14.81 -0.70 29.84
N LEU A 191 -14.93 -0.57 31.17
CA LEU A 191 -15.45 -1.65 32.00
C LEU A 191 -16.87 -1.98 31.51
N PRO A 192 -17.20 -3.24 31.22
CA PRO A 192 -18.58 -3.62 30.96
C PRO A 192 -19.40 -3.31 32.23
N GLY A 193 -20.23 -2.25 32.19
CA GLY A 193 -21.21 -1.95 33.25
C GLY A 193 -21.15 -0.59 33.95
N ARG A 194 -20.41 0.42 33.45
CA ARG A 194 -20.60 1.81 33.90
C ARG A 194 -20.85 2.75 32.73
N ASN A 195 -22.14 2.98 32.46
CA ASN A 195 -22.65 4.22 31.89
C ASN A 195 -23.08 5.15 33.03
#